data_AF-A0AAX3WB51-F1
#
_entry.id   AF-A0AAX3WB51-F1
#
_cell.length_a   1.000
_cell.length_b   1.000
_cell.length_c   1.000
_cell.angle_alpha   90.00
_cell.angle_beta   90.00
_cell.angle_gamma   90.00
#
_symmetry.space_group_name_H-M   'P 1'
#
loop_
_entity.id
_entity.type
_entity.pdbx_description
1 polymer ?
#
loop_
_entity_poly.entity_id
_entity_poly.type
_entity_poly.pdbx_seq_one_letter_code
_entity_poly.pdbx_strand_id
1 'polypeptide(L)'
;MTKRPEKTLSGLIARVQATRDAAADQPAKAEREWRHAKRGEELWHGIGGNGGPALDAPPPRRLRLGAREVLRLGVLLYGDRHTTDLARLTGEDPGQVRRWRRGEGAPPGRLAAWSVRREAEERIAELRAAVAALDALHPPAHEPAPAPVPPAGDPRQIDLIAYIDAQQAEETR
;
A
#
# COMPACT_ATOMS: atom_id res chain seq x y z
N MET A 1 -16.39 49.38 4.33
CA MET A 1 -15.55 49.87 3.22
C MET A 1 -14.24 49.08 3.21
N THR A 2 -14.04 48.16 2.25
CA THR A 2 -12.82 47.36 2.14
C THR A 2 -11.72 48.19 1.46
N LYS A 3 -10.67 48.57 2.22
CA LYS A 3 -9.51 49.31 1.68
C LYS A 3 -8.84 48.46 0.59
N ARG A 4 -8.59 49.06 -0.58
CA ARG A 4 -7.82 48.41 -1.66
C ARG A 4 -6.44 47.99 -1.13
N PRO A 5 -5.92 46.81 -1.50
CA PRO A 5 -4.61 46.35 -1.04
C PRO A 5 -3.50 47.26 -1.59
N GLU A 6 -2.57 47.69 -0.73
CA GLU A 6 -1.41 48.50 -1.12
C GLU A 6 -0.46 47.64 -1.96
N LYS A 7 -0.05 48.16 -3.12
CA LYS A 7 0.77 47.45 -4.11
C LYS A 7 2.26 47.84 -4.07
N THR A 8 2.64 48.74 -3.17
CA THR A 8 4.03 49.19 -3.02
C THR A 8 4.72 48.41 -1.91
N LEU A 9 6.00 48.08 -2.11
CA LEU A 9 6.82 47.36 -1.14
C LEU A 9 6.90 48.10 0.20
N SER A 10 7.02 49.43 0.16
CA SER A 10 7.01 50.29 1.35
C SER A 10 5.69 50.20 2.12
N GLY A 11 4.54 50.16 1.43
CA GLY A 11 3.22 49.99 2.06
C GLY A 11 3.05 48.60 2.70
N LEU A 12 3.56 47.55 2.06
CA LEU A 12 3.57 46.20 2.63
C LEU A 12 4.45 46.11 3.88
N ILE A 13 5.64 46.70 3.87
CA ILE A 13 6.54 46.73 5.03
C ILE A 13 5.89 47.48 6.19
N ALA A 14 5.34 48.66 5.95
CA ALA A 14 4.64 49.45 6.98
C ALA A 14 3.46 48.68 7.58
N ARG A 15 2.71 47.92 6.76
CA ARG A 15 1.60 47.09 7.23
C ARG A 15 2.06 45.93 8.11
N VAL A 16 3.15 45.26 7.73
CA VAL A 16 3.74 44.16 8.52
C VAL A 16 4.28 44.67 9.85
N GLN A 17 4.91 45.86 9.85
CA GLN A 17 5.39 46.49 11.07
C GLN A 17 4.21 46.87 11.99
N ALA A 18 3.19 47.56 11.46
CA ALA A 18 1.99 47.90 12.23
C ALA A 18 1.24 46.68 12.80
N THR A 19 1.24 45.54 12.10
CA THR A 19 0.66 44.29 12.64
C THR A 19 1.54 43.64 13.70
N ARG A 20 2.86 43.77 13.63
CA ARG A 20 3.78 43.28 14.67
C ARG A 20 3.72 44.15 15.92
N ASP A 21 3.70 45.46 15.75
CA ASP A 21 3.58 46.41 16.86
C ASP A 21 2.24 46.22 17.60
N ALA A 22 1.13 46.06 16.84
CA ALA A 22 -0.17 45.74 17.43
C ALA A 22 -0.25 44.36 18.10
N ALA A 23 0.67 43.44 17.77
CA ALA A 23 0.76 42.11 18.39
C ALA A 23 1.76 42.06 19.55
N ALA A 24 2.63 43.07 19.72
CA ALA A 24 3.63 43.13 20.78
C ALA A 24 3.00 43.32 22.17
N ASP A 25 1.87 44.03 22.23
CA ASP A 25 1.13 44.29 23.48
C ASP A 25 0.04 43.25 23.77
N GLN A 26 -0.11 42.22 22.93
CA GLN A 26 -1.07 41.15 23.16
C GLN A 26 -0.42 39.98 23.90
N PRO A 27 -1.04 39.44 24.97
CA PRO A 27 -0.55 38.22 25.60
C PRO A 27 -0.50 37.11 24.54
N ALA A 28 0.59 36.32 24.55
CA ALA A 28 0.73 35.19 23.65
C ALA A 28 -0.56 34.36 23.67
N LYS A 29 -1.24 34.28 22.52
CA LYS A 29 -2.44 33.44 22.39
C LYS A 29 -2.07 32.07 22.92
N ALA A 30 -2.86 31.53 23.85
CA ALA A 30 -2.71 30.18 24.34
C ALA A 30 -2.44 29.27 23.13
N GLU A 31 -1.33 28.54 23.18
CA GLU A 31 -0.97 27.60 22.12
C GLU A 31 -2.25 26.85 21.75
N ARG A 32 -2.60 26.89 20.46
CA ARG A 32 -3.68 26.06 19.96
C ARG A 32 -3.21 24.63 20.22
N GLU A 33 -3.68 24.04 21.31
CA GLU A 33 -3.44 22.65 21.61
C GLU A 33 -4.00 21.86 20.43
N TRP A 34 -3.11 21.42 19.55
CA TRP A 34 -3.47 20.51 18.48
C TRP A 34 -3.89 19.22 19.18
N ARG A 35 -5.21 18.98 19.25
CA ARG A 35 -5.85 17.79 19.87
C ARG A 35 -5.37 16.44 19.28
N HIS A 36 -4.43 16.46 18.34
CA HIS A 36 -3.83 15.31 17.69
C HIS A 36 -2.39 15.02 18.13
N ALA A 37 -1.73 15.90 18.88
CA ALA A 37 -0.35 15.69 19.36
C ALA A 37 -0.27 14.81 20.61
N LYS A 38 -1.24 14.89 21.53
CA LYS A 38 -1.18 14.19 22.83
C LYS A 38 -1.36 12.66 22.81
N ARG A 39 -1.53 12.01 21.64
CA ARG A 39 -1.74 10.54 21.57
C ARG A 39 -0.52 9.73 21.11
N GLY A 40 0.60 10.39 20.81
CA GLY A 40 1.83 9.75 20.32
C GLY A 40 2.96 9.63 21.35
N GLU A 41 2.97 10.50 22.37
CA GLU A 41 4.07 10.56 23.36
C GLU A 41 4.01 9.47 24.43
N GLU A 42 2.83 8.93 24.77
CA GLU A 42 2.69 7.91 25.83
C GLU A 42 3.30 6.54 25.47
N LEU A 43 3.72 6.32 24.22
CA LEU A 43 4.32 5.06 23.74
C LEU A 43 5.86 5.08 23.67
N TRP A 44 6.50 6.20 24.03
CA TRP A 44 7.93 6.44 23.76
C TRP A 44 8.90 6.01 24.87
N HIS A 45 8.42 5.52 26.01
CA HIS A 45 9.29 4.98 27.05
C HIS A 45 9.33 3.45 27.00
N GLY A 46 10.13 2.91 26.09
CA GLY A 46 10.38 1.48 26.02
C GLY A 46 11.53 1.10 25.08
N ILE A 47 12.76 1.12 25.62
CA ILE A 47 13.83 0.14 25.33
C ILE A 47 14.60 0.41 24.01
N GLY A 48 15.90 0.70 23.97
CA GLY A 48 17.02 0.13 24.74
C GLY A 48 17.72 -0.96 23.90
N GLY A 49 19.02 -0.84 23.64
CA GLY A 49 19.74 -1.63 22.62
C GLY A 49 20.14 -3.08 22.98
N ASN A 50 20.83 -3.69 22.00
CA ASN A 50 21.52 -5.00 21.95
C ASN A 50 20.70 -6.31 21.84
N GLY A 51 20.67 -6.87 20.63
CA GLY A 51 21.29 -8.20 20.42
C GLY A 51 20.48 -9.49 20.69
N GLY A 52 19.16 -9.50 20.52
CA GLY A 52 18.37 -10.74 20.45
C GLY A 52 17.01 -10.50 19.79
N PRO A 53 16.34 -11.52 19.20
CA PRO A 53 14.99 -11.35 18.68
C PRO A 53 14.09 -10.92 19.84
N ALA A 54 13.43 -9.77 19.70
CA ALA A 54 12.52 -9.26 20.72
C ALA A 54 11.41 -10.28 20.96
N LEU A 55 11.44 -10.96 22.11
CA LEU A 55 10.35 -11.82 22.57
C LEU A 55 9.06 -11.01 22.80
N ASP A 56 9.20 -9.68 22.93
CA ASP A 56 8.14 -8.68 22.98
C ASP A 56 8.11 -7.82 21.70
N ALA A 57 8.27 -8.42 20.51
CA ALA A 57 8.01 -7.69 19.28
C ALA A 57 6.57 -7.13 19.38
N PRO A 58 6.37 -5.79 19.31
CA PRO A 58 5.04 -5.23 19.44
C PRO A 58 4.16 -5.89 18.38
N PRO A 59 2.94 -6.35 18.75
CA PRO A 59 2.06 -7.03 17.83
C PRO A 59 1.97 -6.22 16.54
N PRO A 60 1.94 -6.88 15.36
CA PRO A 60 2.05 -6.20 14.07
C PRO A 60 1.11 -5.00 14.08
N ARG A 61 1.70 -3.79 13.99
CA ARG A 61 0.95 -2.53 14.09
C ARG A 61 -0.18 -2.61 13.08
N ARG A 62 -1.42 -2.81 13.55
CA ARG A 62 -2.59 -2.90 12.69
C ARG A 62 -2.76 -1.53 12.04
N LEU A 63 -2.29 -1.43 10.80
CA LEU A 63 -2.43 -0.23 10.00
C LEU A 63 -3.92 0.16 9.99
N ARG A 64 -4.21 1.40 10.39
CA ARG A 64 -5.58 1.85 10.61
C ARG A 64 -6.32 2.02 9.28
N LEU A 65 -7.60 1.64 9.28
CA LEU A 65 -8.63 2.15 8.37
C LEU A 65 -8.23 2.18 6.87
N GLY A 66 -7.70 1.07 6.33
CA GLY A 66 -7.41 0.94 4.90
C GLY A 66 -6.01 1.43 4.46
N ALA A 67 -5.18 1.92 5.39
CA ALA A 67 -3.83 2.40 5.06
C ALA A 67 -2.95 1.30 4.45
N ARG A 68 -3.12 0.04 4.87
CA ARG A 68 -2.37 -1.10 4.33
C ARG A 68 -2.67 -1.29 2.84
N GLU A 69 -3.94 -1.26 2.48
CA GLU A 69 -4.43 -1.50 1.13
C GLU A 69 -4.01 -0.37 0.21
N VAL A 70 -4.11 0.89 0.68
CA VAL A 70 -3.64 2.08 -0.05
C VAL A 70 -2.13 2.01 -0.31
N LEU A 71 -1.33 1.66 0.71
CA LEU A 71 0.12 1.53 0.55
C LEU A 71 0.48 0.35 -0.37
N ARG A 72 -0.23 -0.77 -0.28
CA ARG A 72 -0.05 -1.92 -1.17
C ARG A 72 -0.30 -1.54 -2.63
N LEU A 73 -1.40 -0.83 -2.91
CA LEU A 73 -1.69 -0.32 -4.25
C LEU A 73 -0.63 0.67 -4.72
N GLY A 74 -0.18 1.57 -3.83
CA GLY A 74 0.92 2.49 -4.14
C GLY A 74 2.19 1.79 -4.60
N VAL A 75 2.61 0.73 -3.91
CA VAL A 75 3.78 -0.07 -4.30
C VAL A 75 3.56 -0.75 -5.65
N LEU A 76 2.36 -1.28 -5.92
CA LEU A 76 2.06 -1.91 -7.21
C LEU A 76 2.04 -0.91 -8.38
N LEU A 77 1.57 0.31 -8.13
CA LEU A 77 1.49 1.36 -9.16
C LEU A 77 2.84 2.02 -9.46
N TYR A 78 3.65 2.25 -8.42
CA TYR A 78 4.80 3.16 -8.50
C TYR A 78 6.13 2.54 -8.03
N GLY A 79 6.13 1.29 -7.55
CA GLY A 79 7.32 0.60 -7.08
C GLY A 79 8.06 1.34 -5.97
N ASP A 80 9.37 1.51 -6.14
CA ASP A 80 10.25 2.11 -5.12
C ASP A 80 9.93 3.58 -4.82
N ARG A 81 9.33 4.30 -5.77
CA ARG A 81 8.99 5.72 -5.63
C ARG A 81 7.59 5.98 -5.06
N HIS A 82 6.88 4.93 -4.67
CA HIS A 82 5.48 5.01 -4.22
C HIS A 82 5.21 6.06 -3.16
N THR A 83 6.13 6.34 -2.23
CA THR A 83 5.86 7.33 -1.17
C THR A 83 5.61 8.73 -1.74
N THR A 84 6.42 9.17 -2.70
CA THR A 84 6.31 10.52 -3.28
C THR A 84 5.15 10.59 -4.26
N ASP A 85 4.97 9.58 -5.09
CA ASP A 85 3.93 9.59 -6.12
C ASP A 85 2.53 9.35 -5.54
N LEU A 86 2.42 8.50 -4.50
CA LEU A 86 1.18 8.36 -3.74
C LEU A 86 0.80 9.68 -3.05
N ALA A 87 1.77 10.37 -2.44
CA ALA A 87 1.54 11.67 -1.80
C ALA A 87 1.00 12.69 -2.81
N ARG A 88 1.58 12.76 -4.01
CA ARG A 88 1.08 13.59 -5.11
C ARG A 88 -0.34 13.20 -5.52
N LEU A 89 -0.60 11.91 -5.73
CA LEU A 89 -1.91 11.41 -6.15
C LEU A 89 -3.01 11.73 -5.11
N THR A 90 -2.69 11.57 -3.83
CA THR A 90 -3.67 11.78 -2.75
C THR A 90 -3.74 13.22 -2.26
N GLY A 91 -2.85 14.11 -2.72
CA GLY A 91 -2.73 15.48 -2.22
C GLY A 91 -2.19 15.57 -0.79
N GLU A 92 -1.45 14.56 -0.35
CA GLU A 92 -0.89 14.45 1.01
C GLU A 92 0.59 14.82 1.03
N ASP A 93 1.14 15.02 2.23
CA ASP A 93 2.58 15.17 2.42
C ASP A 93 3.31 13.81 2.37
N PRO A 94 4.50 13.69 1.74
CA PRO A 94 5.27 12.44 1.77
C PRO A 94 5.61 11.94 3.18
N GLY A 95 5.79 12.84 4.14
CA GLY A 95 5.96 12.50 5.56
C GLY A 95 4.71 11.85 6.14
N GLN A 96 3.52 12.30 5.75
CA GLN A 96 2.25 11.69 6.15
C GLN A 96 2.09 10.27 5.58
N VAL A 97 2.50 10.03 4.33
CA VAL A 97 2.53 8.68 3.74
C VAL A 97 3.52 7.75 4.48
N ARG A 98 4.68 8.27 4.89
CA ARG A 98 5.63 7.51 5.73
C ARG A 98 5.05 7.20 7.11
N ARG A 99 4.31 8.14 7.70
CA ARG A 99 3.60 7.93 8.96
C ARG A 99 2.55 6.82 8.80
N TRP A 100 1.75 6.80 7.73
CA TRP A 100 0.84 5.69 7.43
C TRP A 100 1.53 4.34 7.48
N ARG A 101 2.71 4.22 6.84
CA ARG A 101 3.49 2.97 6.82
C ARG A 101 3.96 2.54 8.21
N ARG A 102 4.26 3.50 9.08
CA ARG A 102 4.64 3.24 10.49
C ARG A 102 3.43 3.00 11.39
N GLY A 103 2.20 3.12 10.88
CA GLY A 103 1.00 3.14 11.71
C GLY A 103 0.89 4.39 12.59
N GLU A 104 1.68 5.42 12.26
CA GLU A 104 1.69 6.73 12.91
C GLU A 104 0.81 7.68 12.09
N GLY A 105 0.21 8.69 12.72
CA GLY A 105 -0.61 9.68 12.02
C GLY A 105 -2.04 9.26 11.67
N ALA A 106 -2.77 10.20 11.07
CA ALA A 106 -4.14 9.95 10.60
C ALA A 106 -4.12 8.96 9.42
N PRO A 107 -5.06 8.00 9.32
CA PRO A 107 -5.16 7.12 8.16
C PRO A 107 -5.52 7.90 6.90
N PRO A 108 -5.33 7.32 5.70
CA PRO A 108 -5.79 7.95 4.46
C PRO A 108 -7.29 8.24 4.54
N GLY A 109 -7.67 9.47 4.18
CA GLY A 109 -9.07 9.86 4.08
C GLY A 109 -9.80 9.13 2.95
N ARG A 110 -11.13 9.21 2.94
CA ARG A 110 -11.97 8.59 1.90
C ARG A 110 -11.58 9.03 0.49
N LEU A 111 -11.24 10.30 0.30
CA LEU A 111 -10.81 10.84 -0.99
C LEU A 111 -9.49 10.23 -1.44
N ALA A 112 -8.49 10.16 -0.56
CA ALA A 112 -7.20 9.53 -0.85
C ALA A 112 -7.38 8.06 -1.28
N ALA A 113 -8.17 7.29 -0.53
CA ALA A 113 -8.48 5.90 -0.88
C ALA A 113 -9.22 5.78 -2.23
N TRP A 114 -10.16 6.68 -2.50
CA TRP A 114 -10.90 6.70 -3.77
C TRP A 114 -10.00 7.05 -4.96
N SER A 115 -9.11 8.05 -4.83
CA SER A 115 -8.17 8.43 -5.89
C SER A 115 -7.21 7.31 -6.24
N VAL A 116 -6.66 6.63 -5.22
CA VAL A 116 -5.77 5.46 -5.41
C VAL A 116 -6.51 4.32 -6.10
N ARG A 117 -7.77 4.07 -5.73
CA ARG A 117 -8.59 3.06 -6.40
C ARG A 117 -8.82 3.41 -7.88
N ARG A 118 -9.17 4.67 -8.18
CA ARG A 118 -9.42 5.12 -9.56
C ARG A 118 -8.18 4.98 -10.44
N GLU A 119 -7.04 5.48 -9.98
CA GLU A 119 -5.77 5.34 -10.70
C GLU A 119 -5.42 3.86 -10.96
N ALA A 120 -5.66 2.99 -9.98
CA ALA A 120 -5.42 1.56 -10.15
C ALA A 120 -6.33 0.94 -11.23
N GLU A 121 -7.61 1.29 -11.24
CA GLU A 121 -8.56 0.81 -12.26
C GLU A 121 -8.15 1.27 -13.66
N GLU A 122 -7.73 2.53 -13.82
CA GLU A 122 -7.24 3.09 -15.08
C GLU A 122 -5.97 2.37 -15.55
N ARG A 123 -4.99 2.19 -14.66
CA ARG A 123 -3.74 1.48 -14.99
C ARG A 123 -3.98 0.02 -15.38
N ILE A 124 -4.92 -0.65 -14.73
CA ILE A 124 -5.30 -2.02 -15.09
C ILE A 124 -5.91 -2.06 -16.50
N ALA A 125 -6.76 -1.09 -16.85
CA ALA A 125 -7.34 -1.01 -18.18
C ALA A 125 -6.26 -0.79 -19.25
N GLU A 126 -5.32 0.12 -19.01
CA GLU A 126 -4.17 0.35 -19.90
C GLU A 126 -3.30 -0.89 -20.06
N LEU A 127 -2.95 -1.56 -18.96
CA LEU A 127 -2.14 -2.78 -18.99
C LEU A 127 -2.84 -3.90 -19.76
N ARG A 128 -4.15 -4.08 -19.56
CA ARG A 128 -4.93 -5.06 -20.32
C ARG A 128 -4.96 -4.75 -21.81
N ALA A 129 -5.12 -3.49 -22.18
CA ALA A 129 -5.08 -3.06 -23.57
C ALA A 129 -3.70 -3.31 -24.21
N ALA A 130 -2.63 -3.03 -23.47
CA ALA A 130 -1.26 -3.29 -23.92
C ALA A 130 -0.98 -4.79 -24.09
N VAL A 131 -1.44 -5.63 -23.16
CA VAL A 131 -1.34 -7.09 -23.28
C VAL A 131 -2.11 -7.59 -24.50
N ALA A 132 -3.35 -7.14 -24.71
CA ALA A 132 -4.13 -7.52 -25.88
C ALA A 132 -3.46 -7.08 -27.20
N ALA A 133 -2.81 -5.92 -27.23
CA ALA A 133 -2.03 -5.47 -28.37
C ALA A 133 -0.80 -6.36 -28.61
N LEU A 134 -0.14 -6.84 -27.55
CA LEU A 134 0.96 -7.79 -27.65
C LEU A 134 0.50 -9.15 -28.17
N ASP A 135 -0.63 -9.66 -27.66
CA ASP A 135 -1.23 -10.93 -28.10
C ASP A 135 -1.65 -10.87 -29.57
N ALA A 136 -2.07 -9.70 -30.07
CA ALA A 136 -2.36 -9.51 -31.49
C ALA A 136 -1.11 -9.62 -32.38
N LEU A 137 0.07 -9.22 -31.87
CA LEU A 137 1.35 -9.37 -32.57
C LEU A 137 1.93 -10.78 -32.41
N HIS A 138 1.71 -11.39 -31.25
CA HIS A 138 2.21 -12.70 -30.87
C HIS A 138 1.08 -13.52 -30.28
N PRO A 139 0.23 -14.14 -31.12
CA PRO A 139 -0.88 -14.96 -30.64
C PRO A 139 -0.35 -16.00 -29.65
N PRO A 140 -1.01 -16.17 -28.49
CA PRO A 140 -0.56 -17.16 -27.52
C PRO A 140 -0.53 -18.52 -28.19
N ALA A 141 0.55 -19.28 -27.98
CA ALA A 141 0.62 -20.66 -28.45
C ALA A 141 -0.61 -21.40 -27.92
N HIS A 142 -1.34 -22.09 -28.80
CA HIS A 142 -2.44 -22.93 -28.35
C HIS A 142 -1.90 -23.92 -27.32
N GLU A 143 -2.54 -23.98 -26.14
CA GLU A 143 -2.24 -25.05 -25.19
C GLU A 143 -2.39 -26.40 -25.92
N PRO A 144 -1.40 -27.29 -25.83
CA PRO A 144 -1.54 -28.61 -26.42
C PRO A 144 -2.79 -29.26 -25.83
N ALA A 145 -3.67 -29.76 -26.71
CA ALA A 145 -4.89 -30.42 -26.29
C ALA A 145 -4.55 -31.44 -25.19
N PRO A 146 -5.34 -31.50 -24.10
CA PRO A 146 -5.09 -32.47 -23.04
C PRO A 146 -5.01 -33.85 -23.69
N ALA A 147 -3.94 -34.59 -23.35
CA ALA A 147 -3.75 -35.93 -23.86
C ALA A 147 -5.05 -36.73 -23.64
N PRO A 148 -5.51 -37.53 -24.63
CA PRO A 148 -6.71 -38.33 -24.46
C PRO A 148 -6.57 -39.14 -23.17
N VAL A 149 -7.56 -39.00 -22.28
CA VAL A 149 -7.61 -39.80 -21.05
C VAL A 149 -7.52 -41.26 -21.49
N PRO A 150 -6.53 -42.04 -21.02
CA PRO A 150 -6.47 -43.45 -21.35
C PRO A 150 -7.82 -44.06 -20.97
N PRO A 151 -8.41 -44.92 -21.83
CA PRO A 151 -9.68 -45.55 -21.50
C PRO A 151 -9.55 -46.20 -20.13
N ALA A 152 -10.55 -46.01 -19.27
CA ALA A 152 -10.61 -46.71 -18.00
C ALA A 152 -10.43 -48.21 -18.29
N GLY A 153 -9.34 -48.80 -17.80
CA GLY A 153 -9.06 -50.22 -17.98
C GLY A 153 -10.28 -51.02 -17.52
N ASP A 154 -10.69 -52.01 -18.32
CA ASP A 154 -11.82 -52.87 -17.97
C ASP A 154 -11.52 -53.49 -16.59
N PRO A 155 -12.40 -53.33 -15.57
CA PRO A 155 -12.18 -53.91 -14.25
C PRO A 155 -12.06 -55.44 -14.24
N ARG A 156 -12.36 -56.11 -15.36
CA ARG A 156 -12.16 -57.55 -15.56
C ARG A 156 -10.81 -57.91 -16.17
N GLN A 157 -10.06 -56.92 -16.65
CA GLN A 157 -8.77 -57.12 -17.27
C GLN A 157 -7.73 -57.31 -16.18
N ILE A 158 -7.38 -58.58 -15.95
CA ILE A 158 -6.27 -58.94 -15.07
C ILE A 158 -4.98 -58.55 -15.81
N ASP A 159 -4.13 -57.76 -15.15
CA ASP A 159 -2.76 -57.57 -15.60
C ASP A 159 -2.03 -58.91 -15.43
N LEU A 160 -1.85 -59.62 -16.54
CA LEU A 160 -1.23 -60.94 -16.59
C LEU A 160 0.19 -60.92 -16.02
N ILE A 161 0.91 -59.80 -16.13
CA ILE A 161 2.27 -59.67 -15.58
C ILE A 161 2.18 -59.66 -14.05
N ALA A 162 1.29 -58.82 -13.50
CA ALA A 162 1.08 -58.76 -12.05
C ALA A 162 0.55 -60.08 -11.47
N TYR A 163 -0.28 -60.82 -12.22
CA TYR A 163 -0.79 -62.13 -11.82
C TYR A 163 0.32 -63.20 -11.80
N ILE A 164 1.17 -63.23 -12.82
CA ILE A 164 2.30 -64.17 -12.89
C ILE A 164 3.29 -63.91 -11.76
N ASP A 165 3.61 -62.63 -11.49
CA ASP A 165 4.52 -62.26 -10.41
C ASP A 165 3.97 -62.65 -9.03
N ALA A 166 2.65 -62.50 -8.82
CA ALA A 166 2.01 -62.91 -7.57
C ALA A 166 2.05 -64.44 -7.35
N GLN A 167 1.88 -65.23 -8.42
CA GLN A 167 1.96 -66.69 -8.33
C GLN A 167 3.38 -67.18 -8.06
N GLN A 168 4.40 -66.57 -8.68
CA GLN A 168 5.80 -66.92 -8.40
C GLN A 168 6.23 -66.56 -6.96
N ALA A 169 5.66 -65.52 -6.38
CA ALA A 169 5.90 -65.15 -4.99
C ALA A 169 5.24 -66.09 -3.97
N GLU A 170 4.15 -66.77 -4.34
CA GLU A 170 3.51 -67.79 -3.49
C GLU A 170 4.24 -69.14 -3.54
N GLU A 171 4.80 -69.51 -4.69
CA GLU A 171 5.57 -70.77 -4.84
C GLU A 171 6.94 -70.77 -4.15
N THR A 172 7.43 -69.59 -3.74
CA THR A 172 8.74 -69.43 -3.07
C THR A 172 8.65 -69.34 -1.54
N ARG A 173 7.46 -69.57 -0.96
CA ARG A 173 7.23 -69.71 0.50
C ARG A 173 7.02 -71.16 0.91
#